data_AF-A0A8T8DZE0-F1
#
_entry.id   AF-A0A8T8DZE0-F1
#
_cell.length_a   1.000
_cell.length_b   1.000
_cell.length_c   1.000
_cell.angle_alpha   90.00
_cell.angle_beta   90.00
_cell.angle_gamma   90.00
#
_symmetry.space_group_name_H-M   'P 1'
#
loop_
_entity.id
_entity.type
_entity.pdbx_description
1 polymer ?
#
loop_
_entity_poly.entity_id
_entity_poly.type
_entity_poly.pdbx_seq_one_letter_code
_entity_poly.pdbx_strand_id
1 'polypeptide(L)'
;MGIIERIEDEYLDVSSSRATLRELLELLVGAILFVLVASGLAYYLVGETAARYVAAILAAIFGIMLVSQAYWAVTGREDYE
;
A
#
# COMPACT_ATOMS: atom_id res chain seq x y z
N MET A 1 -31.36 3.46 12.31
CA MET A 1 -30.22 3.75 11.43
C MET A 1 -30.47 3.09 10.10
N GLY A 2 -30.48 3.88 9.04
CA GLY A 2 -30.55 3.41 7.67
C GLY A 2 -29.29 2.66 7.26
N ILE A 3 -29.41 1.85 6.21
CA ILE A 3 -28.30 1.04 5.67
C ILE A 3 -27.14 1.93 5.20
N ILE A 4 -27.44 3.15 4.74
CA ILE A 4 -26.45 4.13 4.28
C ILE A 4 -25.60 4.64 5.45
N GLU A 5 -26.25 5.08 6.54
CA GLU A 5 -25.55 5.55 7.76
C GLU A 5 -24.63 4.47 8.34
N ARG A 6 -25.06 3.20 8.34
CA ARG A 6 -24.20 2.09 8.80
C ARG A 6 -22.96 1.90 7.92
N ILE A 7 -23.12 2.02 6.61
CA ILE A 7 -22.00 1.89 5.67
C ILE A 7 -21.06 3.08 5.82
N GLU A 8 -21.60 4.29 5.93
CA GLU A 8 -20.84 5.52 6.17
C GLU A 8 -20.04 5.45 7.48
N ASP A 9 -20.65 5.05 8.59
CA ASP A 9 -19.99 4.87 9.89
C ASP A 9 -18.85 3.85 9.80
N GLU A 10 -19.05 2.72 9.10
CA GLU A 10 -18.03 1.68 8.94
C GLU A 10 -16.88 2.13 8.02
N TYR A 11 -17.17 2.92 6.98
CA TYR A 11 -16.13 3.56 6.16
C TYR A 11 -15.37 4.64 6.94
N LEU A 12 -16.04 5.43 7.76
CA LEU A 12 -15.44 6.47 8.59
C LEU A 12 -14.56 5.86 9.69
N ASP A 13 -14.98 4.76 10.31
CA ASP A 13 -14.19 4.03 11.31
C ASP A 13 -12.88 3.50 10.71
N VAL A 14 -12.97 2.83 9.55
CA VAL A 14 -11.78 2.40 8.77
C VAL A 14 -10.92 3.60 8.35
N SER A 15 -11.55 4.76 8.09
CA SER A 15 -10.83 5.96 7.69
C SER A 15 -10.09 6.65 8.83
N SER A 16 -10.57 6.49 10.07
CA SER A 16 -10.08 7.15 11.28
C SER A 16 -8.81 6.50 11.83
N SER A 17 -8.54 5.24 11.45
CA SER A 17 -7.36 4.50 11.87
C SER A 17 -6.11 5.07 11.21
N ARG A 18 -5.36 5.88 11.95
CA ARG A 18 -4.04 6.34 11.53
C ARG A 18 -3.10 5.14 11.41
N ALA A 19 -2.53 4.94 10.22
CA ALA A 19 -1.44 4.00 10.05
C ALA A 19 -0.28 4.41 10.97
N THR A 20 0.10 3.53 11.88
CA THR A 20 1.22 3.76 12.79
C THR A 20 2.54 3.64 12.03
N LEU A 21 3.61 4.28 12.55
CA LEU A 21 4.96 4.14 11.96
C LEU A 21 5.40 2.67 11.83
N ARG A 22 4.97 1.83 12.78
CA ARG A 22 5.23 0.39 12.75
C ARG A 22 4.58 -0.27 11.54
N GLU A 23 3.30 -0.01 11.29
CA GLU A 23 2.57 -0.58 10.16
C GLU A 23 3.15 -0.12 8.83
N LEU A 24 3.58 1.15 8.72
CA LEU A 24 4.27 1.64 7.53
C LEU A 24 5.60 0.92 7.28
N LEU A 25 6.37 0.64 8.32
CA LEU A 25 7.62 -0.13 8.21
C LEU A 25 7.36 -1.60 7.86
N GLU A 26 6.35 -2.23 8.46
CA GLU A 26 5.94 -3.59 8.11
C GLU A 26 5.48 -3.68 6.64
N LEU A 27 4.71 -2.71 6.17
CA LEU A 27 4.31 -2.58 4.77
C LEU A 27 5.51 -2.39 3.84
N LEU A 28 6.45 -1.51 4.20
CA LEU A 28 7.66 -1.28 3.42
C LEU A 28 8.49 -2.56 3.27
N VAL A 29 8.72 -3.26 4.38
CA VAL A 29 9.47 -4.53 4.37
C VAL A 29 8.73 -5.58 3.55
N GLY A 30 7.42 -5.73 3.74
CA GLY A 30 6.59 -6.65 2.97
C GLY A 30 6.62 -6.36 1.47
N ALA A 31 6.53 -5.08 1.09
CA ALA A 31 6.62 -4.66 -0.31
C ALA A 31 7.99 -4.98 -0.93
N ILE A 32 9.09 -4.70 -0.22
CA ILE A 32 10.45 -5.03 -0.70
C ILE A 32 10.58 -6.54 -0.91
N LEU A 33 10.20 -7.34 0.08
CA LEU A 33 10.27 -8.80 -0.01
C LEU A 33 9.42 -9.32 -1.18
N PHE A 34 8.21 -8.78 -1.35
CA PHE A 34 7.33 -9.15 -2.44
C PHE A 34 7.95 -8.84 -3.80
N VAL A 35 8.50 -7.64 -4.00
CA VAL A 35 9.16 -7.24 -5.26
C VAL A 35 10.33 -8.18 -5.56
N LEU A 36 11.19 -8.46 -4.57
CA LEU A 36 12.34 -9.35 -4.76
C LEU A 36 11.93 -10.76 -5.16
N VAL A 37 10.94 -11.33 -4.48
CA VAL A 37 10.44 -12.68 -4.77
C VAL A 37 9.75 -12.73 -6.13
N ALA A 38 8.88 -11.77 -6.44
CA ALA A 38 8.15 -11.72 -7.71
C ALA A 38 9.10 -11.53 -8.90
N SER A 39 10.05 -10.58 -8.79
CA SER A 39 11.05 -10.34 -9.82
C SER A 39 12.03 -11.50 -9.97
N GLY A 40 12.43 -12.14 -8.87
CA GLY A 40 13.28 -13.34 -8.89
C GLY A 40 12.57 -14.52 -9.59
N LEU A 41 11.28 -14.69 -9.34
CA LEU A 41 10.47 -15.71 -10.01
C LEU A 41 10.30 -15.40 -11.51
N ALA A 42 10.03 -14.13 -11.85
CA ALA A 42 9.94 -13.69 -13.24
C ALA A 42 11.28 -13.89 -13.98
N TYR A 43 12.41 -13.64 -13.31
CA TYR A 43 13.74 -13.90 -13.86
C TYR A 43 13.92 -15.39 -14.18
N TYR A 44 13.54 -16.25 -13.23
CA TYR A 44 13.70 -17.70 -13.38
C TYR A 44 12.80 -18.29 -14.48
N LEU A 45 11.55 -17.82 -14.59
CA LEU A 45 10.56 -18.41 -15.50
C LEU A 45 10.54 -17.79 -16.90
N VAL A 46 10.78 -16.49 -17.00
CA VAL A 46 10.56 -15.70 -18.23
C VAL A 46 11.84 -15.03 -18.72
N GLY A 47 12.77 -14.74 -17.80
CA GLY A 47 14.08 -14.16 -18.09
C GLY A 47 14.24 -12.72 -17.61
N GLU A 48 15.42 -12.18 -17.87
CA GLU A 48 15.89 -10.93 -17.28
C GLU A 48 15.04 -9.71 -17.64
N THR A 49 14.66 -9.58 -18.92
CA THR A 49 13.87 -8.43 -19.39
C THR A 49 12.52 -8.34 -18.66
N ALA A 50 11.82 -9.48 -18.54
CA ALA A 50 10.55 -9.54 -17.82
C ALA A 50 10.73 -9.22 -16.33
N ALA A 51 11.77 -9.77 -15.70
CA ALA A 51 12.08 -9.50 -14.30
C ALA A 51 12.30 -8.01 -14.01
N ARG A 52 13.03 -7.31 -14.90
CA ARG A 52 13.26 -5.86 -14.80
C ARG A 52 11.95 -5.07 -14.91
N TYR A 53 11.08 -5.41 -15.85
CA TYR A 53 9.77 -4.76 -15.96
C TYR A 53 8.88 -5.01 -14.74
N VAL A 54 8.83 -6.26 -14.25
CA VAL A 54 8.09 -6.60 -13.02
C VAL A 54 8.61 -5.80 -11.83
N ALA A 55 9.94 -5.73 -11.66
CA ALA A 55 10.56 -4.95 -10.59
C ALA A 55 10.17 -3.47 -10.67
N ALA A 56 10.30 -2.87 -11.85
CA ALA A 56 10.01 -1.45 -12.07
C ALA A 56 8.53 -1.11 -11.83
N ILE A 57 7.61 -1.93 -12.35
CA ILE A 57 6.17 -1.73 -12.19
C ILE A 57 5.77 -1.87 -10.73
N LEU A 58 6.20 -2.93 -10.05
CA LEU A 58 5.85 -3.15 -8.65
C LEU A 58 6.47 -2.08 -7.74
N ALA A 59 7.72 -1.68 -7.99
CA ALA A 59 8.36 -0.59 -7.25
C ALA A 59 7.58 0.73 -7.39
N ALA A 60 7.09 1.05 -8.59
CA ALA A 60 6.26 2.23 -8.80
C ALA A 60 4.93 2.15 -8.04
N ILE A 61 4.23 1.01 -8.11
CA ILE A 61 2.94 0.81 -7.42
C ILE A 61 3.12 0.93 -5.90
N PHE A 62 4.07 0.18 -5.33
CA PHE A 62 4.31 0.22 -3.89
C PHE A 62 4.86 1.57 -3.44
N GLY A 63 5.69 2.23 -4.25
CA GLY A 63 6.18 3.58 -3.98
C GLY A 63 5.03 4.59 -3.85
N ILE A 64 4.11 4.62 -4.82
CA ILE A 64 2.92 5.48 -4.77
C ILE A 64 2.06 5.16 -3.54
N MET A 65 1.83 3.87 -3.28
CA MET A 65 1.05 3.42 -2.14
C MET A 65 1.66 3.86 -0.81
N LEU A 66 2.96 3.64 -0.60
CA LEU A 66 3.67 4.00 0.62
C LEU A 66 3.71 5.51 0.83
N VAL A 67 3.95 6.29 -0.23
CA VAL A 67 3.91 7.76 -0.15
C VAL A 67 2.53 8.25 0.23
N SER A 68 1.47 7.67 -0.35
CA SER A 68 0.09 8.01 0.00
C SER A 68 -0.19 7.71 1.47
N GLN A 69 0.14 6.51 1.94
CA GLN A 69 -0.05 6.12 3.34
C GLN A 69 0.76 7.00 4.31
N ALA A 70 2.02 7.32 3.96
CA ALA A 70 2.87 8.19 4.77
C ALA A 70 2.34 9.63 4.82
N TYR A 71 1.86 10.17 3.69
CA TYR A 71 1.23 11.48 3.63
C TYR A 71 0.05 11.56 4.60
N TRP A 72 -0.89 10.62 4.50
CA TRP A 72 -2.07 10.60 5.37
C TRP A 72 -1.74 10.36 6.84
N ALA A 73 -0.71 9.56 7.14
CA ALA A 73 -0.23 9.36 8.50
C ALA A 73 0.31 10.66 9.13
N VAL A 74 0.94 11.52 8.32
CA VAL A 74 1.54 12.80 8.77
C VAL A 74 0.50 13.93 8.82
N THR A 75 -0.27 14.13 7.75
CA THR A 75 -1.19 15.27 7.65
C THR A 75 -2.46 15.07 8.47
N GLY A 76 -2.78 13.84 8.87
CA GLY A 76 -4.12 13.53 9.38
C GLY A 76 -5.18 13.64 8.27
N ARG A 77 -6.35 13.04 8.53
CA ARG A 77 -7.55 13.23 7.71
C ARG A 77 -8.43 14.26 8.42
N GLU A 78 -8.26 15.54 8.09
CA GLU A 78 -9.14 16.61 8.59
C GLU A 78 -10.34 16.86 7.66
N ASP A 79 -10.42 16.17 6.51
CA ASP A 79 -11.44 16.42 5.48
C ASP A 79 -12.80 15.72 5.72
N TYR A 80 -12.99 15.07 6.87
CA TYR A 80 -14.22 14.39 7.27
C TYR A 80 -14.67 14.88 8.65
N GLU A 81 -15.10 16.14 8.73
CA GLU A 81 -15.98 16.64 9.81
C GLU A 81 -17.43 16.75 9.31
#